data_AF-A0A9X5PI57-F1
#
_entry.id   AF-A0A9X5PI57-F1
#
_cell.length_a   1.000
_cell.length_b   1.000
_cell.length_c   1.000
_cell.angle_alpha   90.00
_cell.angle_beta   90.00
_cell.angle_gamma   90.00
#
_symmetry.space_group_name_H-M   'P 1'
#
loop_
_entity.id
_entity.type
_entity.pdbx_description
1 polymer ?
#
loop_
_entity_poly.entity_id
_entity_poly.type
_entity_poly.pdbx_seq_one_letter_code
_entity_poly.pdbx_strand_id
1 'polypeptide(L)'
;MNKIFEKLIEKSCKNNALFCGKSLTELTKDDMHILSGFHTSDVDMIVLNDDYFCGIRANHFVIEFGQSEYYEGDLVLITANHKGTRALTLIDISNEA
;
A
#
# COMPACT_ATOMS: atom_id res chain seq x y z
N MET A 1 1.45 -9.48 11.00
CA MET A 1 0.41 -9.96 10.05
C MET A 1 0.30 -11.49 9.91
N ASN A 2 -0.90 -12.01 9.62
CA ASN A 2 -1.13 -13.42 9.25
C ASN A 2 -0.96 -13.63 7.72
N LYS A 3 -0.36 -14.74 7.30
CA LYS A 3 -0.16 -15.16 5.90
C LYS A 3 -1.41 -15.17 5.02
N ILE A 4 -2.60 -15.43 5.57
CA ILE A 4 -3.87 -15.34 4.81
C ILE A 4 -4.09 -13.91 4.34
N PHE A 5 -3.84 -12.95 5.23
CA PHE A 5 -4.06 -11.54 4.97
C PHE A 5 -3.01 -10.98 4.00
N GLU A 6 -1.73 -11.36 4.14
CA GLU A 6 -0.69 -11.03 3.17
C GLU A 6 -1.11 -11.42 1.73
N LYS A 7 -1.62 -12.64 1.56
CA LYS A 7 -2.10 -13.13 0.25
C LYS A 7 -3.30 -12.35 -0.29
N LEU A 8 -4.19 -11.91 0.60
CA LEU A 8 -5.33 -11.08 0.22
C LEU A 8 -4.85 -9.72 -0.30
N ILE A 9 -3.94 -9.05 0.42
CA ILE A 9 -3.31 -7.80 -0.03
C ILE A 9 -2.63 -8.01 -1.39
N GLU A 10 -1.83 -9.07 -1.57
CA GLU A 10 -1.16 -9.33 -2.86
C GLU A 10 -2.13 -9.56 -4.01
N LYS A 11 -3.27 -10.22 -3.75
CA LYS A 11 -4.34 -10.41 -4.73
C LYS A 11 -4.98 -9.06 -5.07
N SER A 12 -5.38 -8.29 -4.07
CA SER A 12 -5.99 -6.96 -4.25
C SER A 12 -5.04 -6.01 -4.97
N CYS A 13 -3.74 -6.05 -4.67
CA CYS A 13 -2.73 -5.24 -5.35
C CYS A 13 -2.70 -5.46 -6.87
N LYS A 14 -3.04 -6.67 -7.35
CA LYS A 14 -3.06 -6.97 -8.78
C LYS A 14 -4.30 -6.45 -9.49
N ASN A 15 -5.43 -6.37 -8.78
CA ASN A 15 -6.73 -6.09 -9.36
C ASN A 15 -7.23 -4.66 -9.09
N ASN A 16 -6.89 -4.11 -7.92
CA ASN A 16 -7.53 -2.94 -7.31
C ASN A 16 -6.50 -1.92 -6.79
N ALA A 17 -5.26 -1.94 -7.28
CA ALA A 17 -4.29 -0.92 -6.91
C ALA A 17 -4.68 0.43 -7.54
N LEU A 18 -4.83 1.45 -6.70
CA LEU A 18 -4.99 2.84 -7.15
C LEU A 18 -3.67 3.35 -7.74
N PHE A 19 -2.56 2.97 -7.11
CA PHE A 19 -1.23 3.01 -7.69
C PHE A 19 -0.32 1.98 -7.02
N CYS A 20 0.73 1.53 -7.72
CA CYS A 20 1.58 0.43 -7.29
C CYS A 20 3.07 0.76 -7.48
N GLY A 21 3.84 0.65 -6.40
CA GLY A 21 5.30 0.67 -6.41
C GLY A 21 5.92 2.00 -6.81
N LYS A 22 5.20 3.13 -6.72
CA LYS A 22 5.71 4.44 -7.13
C LYS A 22 6.64 4.99 -6.06
N SER A 23 7.79 5.52 -6.46
CA SER A 23 8.60 6.36 -5.57
C SER A 23 7.91 7.69 -5.30
N LEU A 24 8.28 8.36 -4.21
CA LEU A 24 7.75 9.69 -3.88
C LEU A 24 7.87 10.71 -5.04
N THR A 25 8.95 10.61 -5.83
CA THR A 25 9.20 11.50 -6.98
C THR A 25 8.37 11.14 -8.22
N GLU A 26 7.78 9.95 -8.26
CA GLU A 26 6.96 9.46 -9.38
C GLU A 26 5.46 9.61 -9.12
N LEU A 27 5.06 10.07 -7.92
CA LEU A 27 3.66 10.34 -7.62
C LEU A 27 3.14 11.48 -8.49
N THR A 28 2.03 11.22 -9.16
CA THR A 28 1.27 12.20 -9.93
C THR A 28 0.44 13.08 -9.00
N LYS A 29 -0.14 14.16 -9.54
CA LYS A 29 -1.06 15.01 -8.77
C LYS A 29 -2.28 14.24 -8.28
N ASP A 30 -2.79 13.30 -9.08
CA ASP A 30 -3.95 12.49 -8.72
C ASP A 30 -3.60 11.49 -7.62
N ASP A 31 -2.43 10.84 -7.69
CA ASP A 31 -1.95 9.96 -6.61
C ASP A 31 -1.84 10.75 -5.28
N MET A 32 -1.24 11.94 -5.34
CA MET A 32 -1.07 12.82 -4.18
C MET A 32 -2.41 13.30 -3.61
N HIS A 33 -3.39 13.58 -4.48
CA HIS A 33 -4.73 13.98 -4.05
C HIS A 33 -5.43 12.85 -3.29
N ILE A 34 -5.40 11.63 -3.82
CA ILE A 34 -5.98 10.44 -3.15
C ILE A 34 -5.28 10.22 -1.79
N LEU A 35 -3.95 10.27 -1.78
CA LEU A 35 -3.15 10.12 -0.55
C LEU A 35 -3.47 11.19 0.50
N SER A 36 -3.72 12.43 0.08
CA SER A 36 -4.01 13.52 1.03
C SER A 36 -5.31 13.34 1.80
N GLY A 37 -6.24 12.53 1.27
CA GLY A 37 -7.49 12.18 1.96
C GLY A 37 -7.42 10.89 2.76
N PHE A 38 -6.31 10.15 2.72
CA PHE A 38 -6.18 8.86 3.42
C PHE A 38 -5.99 9.06 4.93
N HIS A 39 -6.80 8.37 5.71
CA HIS A 39 -6.78 8.38 7.17
C HIS A 39 -6.55 6.99 7.72
N THR A 40 -5.35 6.78 8.27
CA THR A 40 -4.94 5.52 8.89
C THR A 40 -5.71 5.28 10.19
N SER A 41 -6.28 4.07 10.32
CA SER A 41 -6.97 3.58 11.51
C SER A 41 -6.19 2.48 12.23
N ASP A 42 -5.39 1.69 11.51
CA ASP A 42 -4.55 0.62 12.08
C ASP A 42 -3.25 0.47 11.28
N VAL A 43 -2.22 -0.08 11.92
CA VAL A 43 -0.89 -0.26 11.31
C VAL A 43 -0.30 -1.61 11.69
N ASP A 44 0.22 -2.33 10.70
CA ASP A 44 0.99 -3.56 10.87
C ASP A 44 2.31 -3.46 10.07
N MET A 45 3.19 -4.43 10.27
CA MET A 45 4.48 -4.51 9.59
C MET A 45 4.70 -5.93 9.05
N ILE A 46 5.24 -5.99 7.84
CA ILE A 46 5.72 -7.23 7.23
C ILE A 46 7.24 -7.11 7.09
N VAL A 47 7.94 -8.18 7.47
CA VAL A 47 9.38 -8.31 7.27
C VAL A 47 9.65 -9.47 6.31
N LEU A 48 10.29 -9.16 5.18
CA LEU A 48 10.76 -10.11 4.17
C LEU A 48 12.29 -9.97 4.02
N ASN A 49 12.92 -10.89 3.27
CA ASN A 49 14.36 -10.86 3.04
C ASN A 49 14.67 -10.38 1.61
N ASP A 50 14.81 -9.07 1.46
CA ASP A 50 15.11 -8.34 0.23
C ASP A 50 14.24 -8.79 -0.95
N ASP A 51 12.93 -8.83 -0.69
CA ASP A 51 11.93 -9.42 -1.58
C ASP A 51 10.89 -8.37 -2.03
N TYR A 52 10.07 -8.74 -3.00
CA TYR A 52 8.99 -7.91 -3.51
C TYR A 52 7.70 -8.15 -2.72
N PHE A 53 7.07 -7.05 -2.29
CA PHE A 53 5.71 -7.04 -1.79
C PHE A 53 4.95 -5.87 -2.43
N CYS A 54 3.84 -6.19 -3.11
CA CYS A 54 2.97 -5.20 -3.76
C CYS A 54 3.72 -4.17 -4.61
N GLY A 55 4.65 -4.64 -5.46
CA GLY A 55 5.43 -3.80 -6.38
C GLY A 55 6.67 -3.13 -5.77
N ILE A 56 6.90 -3.25 -4.47
CA ILE A 56 8.05 -2.65 -3.79
C ILE A 56 9.03 -3.75 -3.38
N ARG A 57 10.32 -3.61 -3.71
CA ARG A 57 11.39 -4.46 -3.18
C ARG A 57 11.93 -3.87 -1.88
N ALA A 58 11.90 -4.59 -0.77
CA ALA A 58 12.49 -4.16 0.50
C ALA A 58 12.61 -5.31 1.52
N ASN A 59 13.15 -4.99 2.70
CA ASN A 59 13.14 -5.87 3.86
C ASN A 59 11.95 -5.62 4.79
N HIS A 60 11.56 -4.35 4.97
CA HIS A 60 10.55 -3.94 5.94
C HIS A 60 9.47 -3.12 5.24
N PHE A 61 8.23 -3.53 5.41
CA PHE A 61 7.04 -2.92 4.82
C PHE A 61 6.11 -2.48 5.93
N VAL A 62 5.73 -1.21 5.93
CA VAL A 62 4.67 -0.68 6.80
C VAL A 62 3.36 -0.80 6.04
N ILE A 63 2.36 -1.38 6.68
CA ILE A 63 1.02 -1.58 6.14
C ILE A 63 0.07 -0.76 6.99
N GLU A 64 -0.54 0.25 6.39
CA GLU A 64 -1.50 1.14 7.02
C GLU A 64 -2.88 0.81 6.48
N PHE A 65 -3.81 0.52 7.38
CA PHE A 65 -5.22 0.29 7.08
C PHE A 65 -5.98 1.58 7.34
N GLY A 66 -6.93 1.93 6.48
CA GLY A 66 -7.65 3.16 6.65
C GLY A 66 -8.76 3.35 5.63
N GLN A 67 -9.29 4.57 5.62
CA GLN A 67 -10.33 5.01 4.69
C GLN A 67 -9.89 6.33 4.07
N SER A 68 -10.55 6.77 3.00
CA SER A 68 -10.30 8.08 2.40
C SER A 68 -11.52 8.99 2.52
N GLU A 69 -11.29 10.28 2.75
CA GLU A 69 -12.32 11.32 2.65
C GLU A 69 -12.78 11.57 1.20
N TYR A 70 -11.97 11.19 0.21
CA TYR A 70 -12.19 11.49 -1.21
C TYR A 70 -12.51 10.24 -2.04
N TYR A 71 -12.39 9.05 -1.45
CA TYR A 71 -12.61 7.78 -2.11
C TYR A 71 -13.37 6.85 -1.17
N GLU A 72 -14.59 6.46 -1.54
CA GLU A 72 -15.34 5.47 -0.77
C GLU A 72 -14.67 4.10 -0.93
N GLY A 73 -14.06 3.62 0.15
CA GLY A 73 -13.49 2.28 0.22
C GLY A 73 -12.63 2.04 1.45
N ASP A 74 -12.41 0.77 1.76
CA ASP A 74 -11.42 0.31 2.71
C ASP A 74 -10.06 0.21 2.00
N LEU A 75 -9.11 1.01 2.45
CA LEU A 75 -7.85 1.23 1.77
C LEU A 75 -6.67 0.66 2.57
N VAL A 76 -5.68 0.16 1.84
CA VAL A 76 -4.40 -0.28 2.38
C VAL A 76 -3.28 0.51 1.72
N LEU A 77 -2.55 1.30 2.52
CA LEU A 77 -1.33 1.98 2.11
C LEU A 77 -0.12 1.18 2.56
N ILE A 78 0.74 0.85 1.61
CA ILE A 78 1.99 0.11 1.84
C ILE A 78 3.13 1.05 1.56
N THR A 79 4.03 1.20 2.53
CA THR A 79 5.27 1.95 2.32
C THR A 79 6.49 1.14 2.69
N ALA A 80 7.54 1.28 1.89
CA ALA A 80 8.83 0.65 2.16
C ALA A 80 9.96 1.54 1.64
N ASN A 81 11.11 1.44 2.30
CA ASN A 81 12.33 2.07 1.80
C ASN A 81 13.32 1.00 1.37
N HIS A 82 13.87 1.18 0.19
CA HIS A 82 14.96 0.35 -0.28
C HIS A 82 16.04 1.23 -0.91
N LYS A 83 17.23 1.18 -0.31
CA LYS A 83 18.44 1.90 -0.75
C LYS A 83 18.23 3.41 -0.92
N GLY A 84 17.46 4.02 -0.01
CA GLY A 84 17.23 5.47 0.00
C GLY A 84 15.98 5.92 -0.75
N THR A 85 15.37 5.06 -1.57
CA THR A 85 14.12 5.37 -2.26
C THR A 85 12.93 4.87 -1.45
N ARG A 86 12.06 5.80 -1.03
CA ARG A 86 10.75 5.48 -0.43
C ARG A 86 9.75 5.25 -1.54
N ALA A 87 9.15 4.07 -1.55
CA ALA A 87 8.10 3.69 -2.48
C ALA A 87 6.78 3.41 -1.74
N LEU A 88 5.69 3.59 -2.47
CA LEU A 88 4.33 3.52 -1.96
C LEU A 88 3.44 2.72 -2.92
N THR A 89 2.52 1.97 -2.35
CA THR A 89 1.43 1.28 -3.05
C THR A 89 0.14 1.51 -2.27
N LEU A 90 -0.92 1.96 -2.94
CA LEU A 90 -2.23 2.17 -2.34
C LEU A 90 -3.25 1.27 -3.05
N ILE A 91 -4.01 0.51 -2.25
CA ILE A 91 -4.89 -0.55 -2.74
C ILE A 91 -6.28 -0.35 -2.14
N ASP A 92 -7.31 -0.55 -2.96
CA ASP A 92 -8.69 -0.72 -2.49
C ASP A 92 -9.00 -2.21 -2.22
N ILE A 93 -9.37 -2.52 -0.98
CA ILE A 93 -9.72 -3.87 -0.54
C ILE A 93 -11.22 -4.07 -0.29
N SER A 94 -12.06 -3.07 -0.58
CA SER A 94 -13.50 -3.09 -0.30
C SER A 94 -14.24 -4.27 -0.93
N ASN A 95 -13.77 -4.73 -2.09
CA ASN A 95 -14.41 -5.80 -2.86
C ASN A 95 -13.88 -7.22 -2.56
N GLU A 96 -13.02 -7.36 -1.54
CA GLU A 96 -12.34 -8.62 -1.22
C GLU A 96 -12.72 -9.18 0.18
N ALA A 97 -13.66 -8.51 0.87
CA ALA A 97 -14.27 -8.92 2.14
C ALA A 97 -15.52 -9.81 1.95
#